data_AF-A0A537X6A1-F1
#
_entry.id   AF-A0A537X6A1-F1
#
_cell.length_a   1.000
_cell.length_b   1.000
_cell.length_c   1.000
_cell.angle_alpha   90.00
_cell.angle_beta   90.00
_cell.angle_gamma   90.00
#
_symmetry.space_group_name_H-M   'P 1'
#
loop_
_entity.id
_entity.type
_entity.pdbx_description
1 polymer ?
#
loop_
_entity_poly.entity_id
_entity_poly.type
_entity_poly.pdbx_seq_one_letter_code
_entity_poly.pdbx_strand_id
1 'polypeptide(L)'
;GGFVLAMCADHRIASTQGRYGLTEVKVGVPYPAAAIGVVSAELAAPAARLLVLGNRLTDAAEGVRLGAFDEALEPDAVMPRALAVGAELAQLPADVYAMTKQALRSEALASMRDAAAADPLLAPGTDGEAP
;
A
#
# COMPACT_ATOMS: atom_id res chain seq x y z
N GLY A 1 -3.34 7.75 1.70
CA GLY A 1 -2.54 8.24 2.86
C GLY A 1 -1.35 7.34 3.17
N GLY A 2 -0.89 7.31 4.43
CA GLY A 2 0.36 6.64 4.82
C GLY A 2 0.37 5.11 4.66
N PHE A 3 -0.77 4.43 4.82
CA PHE A 3 -0.80 2.97 4.64
C PHE A 3 -0.63 2.56 3.17
N VAL A 4 -1.18 3.33 2.23
CA VAL A 4 -0.92 3.14 0.79
C VAL A 4 0.57 3.30 0.47
N LEU A 5 1.25 4.26 1.10
CA LEU A 5 2.70 4.42 0.93
C LEU A 5 3.49 3.20 1.43
N ALA A 6 3.10 2.65 2.58
CA ALA A 6 3.71 1.42 3.09
C ALA A 6 3.50 0.23 2.14
N MET A 7 2.34 0.14 1.46
CA MET A 7 2.08 -0.91 0.46
C MET A 7 3.01 -0.85 -0.76
N CYS A 8 3.64 0.30 -1.05
CA CYS A 8 4.61 0.41 -2.13
C CYS A 8 5.98 -0.24 -1.80
N ALA A 9 6.25 -0.55 -0.53
CA ALA A 9 7.47 -1.22 -0.10
C ALA A 9 7.52 -2.65 -0.64
N ASP A 10 8.72 -3.24 -0.69
CA ASP A 10 8.89 -4.64 -1.09
C ASP A 10 8.70 -5.62 0.08
N HIS A 11 8.82 -5.12 1.31
CA HIS A 11 8.57 -5.85 2.54
C HIS A 11 8.01 -4.91 3.60
N ARG A 12 6.98 -5.34 4.32
CA ARG A 12 6.14 -4.48 5.17
C ARG A 12 6.07 -5.07 6.56
N ILE A 13 6.55 -4.32 7.54
CA ILE A 13 6.59 -4.72 8.94
C ILE A 13 5.68 -3.80 9.74
N ALA A 14 4.71 -4.39 10.45
CA ALA A 14 3.82 -3.68 11.34
C ALA A 14 4.31 -3.76 12.79
N SER A 15 4.09 -2.67 13.53
CA SER A 15 4.20 -2.67 14.99
C SER A 15 2.94 -3.28 15.61
N THR A 16 3.10 -4.17 16.59
CA THR A 16 1.99 -4.79 17.33
C THR A 16 1.10 -3.78 18.07
N GLN A 17 1.62 -2.59 18.39
CA GLN A 17 0.85 -1.50 19.02
C GLN A 17 0.00 -0.69 18.02
N GLY A 18 0.23 -0.87 16.73
CA GLY A 18 -0.47 -0.12 15.69
C GLY A 18 -1.94 -0.52 15.50
N ARG A 19 -2.67 0.38 14.84
CA ARG A 19 -3.96 0.11 14.20
C ARG A 19 -3.90 0.61 12.77
N TYR A 20 -4.15 -0.28 11.82
CA TYR A 20 -3.88 -0.05 10.41
C TYR A 20 -5.16 -0.19 9.60
N GLY A 21 -5.41 0.75 8.70
CA GLY A 21 -6.52 0.67 7.77
C GLY A 21 -6.49 1.77 6.72
N LEU A 22 -7.33 1.54 5.73
CA LEU A 22 -7.49 2.35 4.53
C LEU A 22 -8.77 3.18 4.72
N THR A 23 -8.63 4.35 5.36
CA THR A 23 -9.75 5.08 6.00
C THR A 23 -10.43 6.11 5.13
N GLU A 24 -10.01 6.27 3.87
CA GLU A 24 -10.45 7.31 2.95
C GLU A 24 -11.98 7.29 2.77
N VAL A 25 -12.60 6.11 2.67
CA VAL A 25 -14.06 5.96 2.53
C VAL A 25 -14.81 6.53 3.74
N LYS A 26 -14.35 6.25 4.97
CA LYS A 26 -14.98 6.76 6.19
C LYS A 26 -14.93 8.27 6.32
N VAL A 27 -13.91 8.92 5.75
CA VAL A 27 -13.80 10.38 5.76
C VAL A 27 -14.44 11.03 4.53
N GLY A 28 -15.12 10.25 3.69
CA GLY A 28 -15.85 10.75 2.52
C GLY A 28 -14.94 11.15 1.36
N VAL A 29 -13.71 10.65 1.32
CA VAL A 29 -12.73 10.99 0.28
C VAL A 29 -12.54 9.79 -0.64
N PRO A 30 -12.79 9.92 -1.96
CA PRO A 30 -12.42 8.87 -2.91
C PRO A 30 -10.90 8.75 -3.01
N TYR A 31 -10.41 7.54 -3.31
CA TYR A 31 -8.99 7.34 -3.59
C TYR A 31 -8.63 7.95 -4.95
N PRO A 32 -7.51 8.69 -5.04
CA PRO A 32 -6.84 8.92 -6.32
C PRO A 32 -6.57 7.60 -7.04
N ALA A 33 -6.60 7.62 -8.37
CA ALA A 33 -6.45 6.46 -9.25
C ALA A 33 -5.17 5.67 -8.93
N ALA A 34 -4.05 6.37 -8.72
CA ALA A 34 -2.79 5.74 -8.33
C ALA A 34 -2.88 5.05 -6.96
N ALA A 35 -3.58 5.65 -5.99
CA ALA A 35 -3.69 5.09 -4.65
C ALA A 35 -4.53 3.82 -4.62
N ILE A 36 -5.68 3.81 -5.29
CA ILE A 36 -6.51 2.59 -5.39
C ILE A 36 -5.85 1.51 -6.25
N GLY A 37 -5.06 1.92 -7.25
CA GLY A 37 -4.25 1.01 -8.05
C GLY A 37 -3.22 0.24 -7.21
N VAL A 38 -2.49 0.94 -6.32
CA VAL A 38 -1.57 0.28 -5.37
C VAL A 38 -2.31 -0.73 -4.50
N VAL A 39 -3.43 -0.32 -3.90
CA VAL A 39 -4.24 -1.20 -3.04
C VAL A 39 -4.72 -2.44 -3.78
N SER A 40 -5.16 -2.28 -5.03
CA SER A 40 -5.66 -3.39 -5.85
C SER A 40 -4.55 -4.34 -6.30
N ALA A 41 -3.33 -3.83 -6.49
CA ALA A 41 -2.17 -4.63 -6.86
C ALA A 41 -1.60 -5.42 -5.67
N GLU A 42 -1.70 -4.87 -4.45
CA GLU A 42 -1.02 -5.40 -3.26
C GLU A 42 -1.93 -6.20 -2.33
N LEU A 43 -3.26 -6.03 -2.39
CA LEU A 43 -4.21 -6.78 -1.56
C LEU A 43 -5.03 -7.77 -2.37
N ALA A 44 -5.18 -8.98 -1.82
CA ALA A 44 -6.17 -9.92 -2.32
C ALA A 44 -7.60 -9.35 -2.15
N ALA A 45 -8.50 -9.70 -3.08
CA ALA A 45 -9.86 -9.17 -3.11
C ALA A 45 -10.63 -9.27 -1.77
N PRO A 46 -10.54 -10.37 -0.99
CA PRO A 46 -11.19 -10.43 0.32
C PRO A 46 -10.66 -9.39 1.31
N ALA A 47 -9.34 -9.19 1.35
CA ALA A 47 -8.70 -8.20 2.22
C ALA A 47 -9.10 -6.78 1.80
N ALA A 48 -9.09 -6.48 0.50
CA ALA A 48 -9.52 -5.18 -0.03
C ALA A 48 -10.98 -4.87 0.34
N ARG A 49 -11.90 -5.84 0.24
CA ARG A 49 -13.30 -5.65 0.67
C ARG A 49 -13.43 -5.30 2.15
N LEU A 50 -12.63 -5.91 3.02
CA LEU A 50 -12.66 -5.63 4.46
C LEU A 50 -12.01 -4.28 4.82
N LEU A 51 -10.81 -4.04 4.29
CA LEU A 51 -9.97 -2.90 4.67
C LEU A 51 -10.42 -1.60 3.98
N VAL A 52 -10.78 -1.67 2.70
CA VAL A 52 -11.15 -0.50 1.88
C VAL A 52 -12.65 -0.23 2.01
N LEU A 53 -13.49 -1.16 1.55
CA LEU A 53 -14.94 -0.94 1.51
C LEU A 53 -15.56 -1.00 2.90
N GLY A 54 -15.12 -1.95 3.73
CA GLY A 54 -15.55 -2.08 5.12
C GLY A 54 -14.89 -1.08 6.07
N ASN A 55 -13.89 -0.32 5.61
CA ASN A 55 -13.15 0.66 6.40
C ASN A 55 -12.64 0.09 7.75
N ARG A 56 -12.27 -1.19 7.77
CA ARG A 56 -11.90 -1.87 9.01
C ARG A 56 -10.46 -1.51 9.40
N LEU A 57 -10.28 -1.10 10.65
CA LEU A 57 -8.97 -1.04 11.27
C LEU A 57 -8.58 -2.45 11.75
N THR A 58 -7.32 -2.82 11.51
CA THR A 58 -6.74 -4.10 11.90
C THR A 58 -5.56 -3.90 12.84
N ASP A 59 -5.36 -4.85 13.74
CA ASP A 59 -4.07 -4.96 14.43
C ASP A 59 -3.02 -5.59 13.49
N ALA A 60 -1.76 -5.59 13.91
CA ALA A 60 -0.67 -6.10 13.10
C ALA A 60 -0.84 -7.58 12.73
N ALA A 61 -1.33 -8.41 13.66
CA ALA A 61 -1.47 -9.85 13.44
C ALA A 61 -2.56 -10.17 12.39
N GLU A 62 -3.70 -9.48 12.45
CA GLU A 62 -4.74 -9.58 11.41
C GLU A 62 -4.23 -9.01 10.08
N GLY A 63 -3.50 -7.90 10.11
CA GLY A 63 -2.91 -7.33 8.90
C GLY A 63 -1.97 -8.30 8.17
N VAL A 64 -1.17 -9.08 8.92
CA VAL A 64 -0.36 -10.18 8.35
C VAL A 64 -1.24 -11.29 7.77
N ARG A 65 -2.28 -11.74 8.51
CA ARG A 65 -3.21 -12.77 8.00
C ARG A 65 -3.92 -12.35 6.70
N LEU A 66 -4.20 -11.06 6.54
CA LEU A 66 -4.83 -10.50 5.35
C LEU A 66 -3.84 -10.22 4.20
N GLY A 67 -2.53 -10.41 4.42
CA GLY A 67 -1.48 -10.11 3.44
C GLY A 67 -1.18 -8.63 3.26
N ALA A 68 -1.61 -7.77 4.19
CA ALA A 68 -1.33 -6.33 4.15
C ALA A 68 0.04 -5.98 4.76
N PHE A 69 0.59 -6.88 5.57
CA PHE A 69 1.95 -6.85 6.10
C PHE A 69 2.58 -8.24 5.97
N ASP A 70 3.91 -8.28 5.96
CA ASP A 70 4.69 -9.50 5.88
C ASP A 70 5.15 -9.97 7.28
N GLU A 71 5.36 -9.02 8.20
CA GLU A 71 5.73 -9.28 9.60
C GLU A 71 4.97 -8.37 10.58
N ALA A 72 4.82 -8.84 11.83
CA ALA A 72 4.28 -8.08 12.95
C ALA A 72 5.21 -8.24 14.16
N LEU A 73 5.77 -7.12 14.65
CA LEU A 73 6.78 -7.10 15.71
C LEU A 73 6.48 -6.06 16.78
N GLU A 74 7.06 -6.23 17.97
CA GLU A 74 7.05 -5.19 18.99
C GLU A 74 7.73 -3.90 18.48
N PRO A 75 7.27 -2.70 18.90
CA PRO A 75 7.70 -1.42 18.33
C PRO A 75 9.23 -1.23 18.28
N ASP A 76 9.94 -1.69 19.30
CA ASP A 76 11.40 -1.58 19.43
C ASP A 76 12.16 -2.49 18.46
N ALA A 77 11.52 -3.56 17.98
CA ALA A 77 12.09 -4.50 17.01
C ALA A 77 11.82 -4.11 15.54
N VAL A 78 10.83 -3.24 15.26
CA VAL A 78 10.43 -2.88 13.88
C VAL A 78 11.58 -2.27 13.08
N MET A 79 12.23 -1.22 13.59
CA MET A 79 13.30 -0.53 12.87
C MET A 79 14.56 -1.39 12.70
N PRO A 80 15.06 -2.07 13.74
CA PRO A 80 16.17 -3.03 13.57
C PRO A 80 15.86 -4.10 12.51
N ARG A 81 14.65 -4.67 12.51
CA ARG A 81 14.27 -5.68 11.51
C ARG A 81 14.17 -5.09 10.12
N ALA A 82 13.56 -3.92 9.94
CA ALA A 82 13.46 -3.27 8.64
C ALA A 82 14.83 -3.01 8.00
N LEU A 83 15.81 -2.57 8.80
CA LEU A 83 17.18 -2.39 8.34
C LEU A 83 17.86 -3.72 7.98
N ALA A 84 17.62 -4.78 8.77
CA ALA A 84 18.12 -6.11 8.47
C ALA A 84 17.56 -6.64 7.14
N VAL A 85 16.25 -6.56 6.92
CA VAL A 85 15.61 -6.91 5.64
C VAL A 85 16.18 -6.11 4.48
N GLY A 86 16.37 -4.80 4.66
CA GLY A 86 17.00 -3.95 3.65
C GLY A 86 18.43 -4.41 3.30
N ALA A 87 19.21 -4.80 4.31
CA ALA A 87 20.55 -5.33 4.11
C ALA A 87 20.55 -6.70 3.42
N GLU A 88 19.58 -7.57 3.75
CA GLU A 88 19.36 -8.87 3.10
C GLU A 88 19.03 -8.68 1.60
N LEU A 89 18.07 -7.81 1.28
CA LEU A 89 17.70 -7.49 -0.11
C LEU A 89 18.87 -6.85 -0.88
N ALA A 90 19.70 -6.04 -0.22
CA ALA A 90 20.87 -5.42 -0.83
C ALA A 90 21.99 -6.43 -1.18
N GLN A 91 21.95 -7.67 -0.67
CA GLN A 91 22.87 -8.73 -1.10
C GLN A 91 22.46 -9.38 -2.44
N LEU A 92 21.24 -9.14 -2.91
CA LEU A 92 20.77 -9.69 -4.17
C LEU A 92 21.42 -8.96 -5.36
N PRO A 93 21.59 -9.62 -6.52
CA PRO A 93 22.09 -8.95 -7.73
C PRO A 93 21.14 -7.80 -8.12
N ALA A 94 21.61 -6.56 -7.97
CA ALA A 94 20.78 -5.37 -8.06
C ALA A 94 19.98 -5.27 -9.38
N ASP A 95 20.64 -5.54 -10.51
CA ASP A 95 20.00 -5.48 -11.83
C ASP A 95 18.90 -6.54 -11.99
N VAL A 96 19.15 -7.77 -11.51
CA VAL A 96 18.16 -8.85 -11.56
C VAL A 96 16.98 -8.54 -10.66
N TYR A 97 17.23 -8.06 -9.43
CA TYR A 97 16.18 -7.66 -8.51
C TYR A 97 15.31 -6.55 -9.09
N ALA A 98 15.93 -5.50 -9.66
CA ALA A 98 15.21 -4.38 -10.28
C ALA A 98 14.37 -4.84 -11.49
N MET A 99 14.94 -5.67 -12.36
CA MET A 99 14.22 -6.23 -13.52
C MET A 99 13.03 -7.08 -13.08
N THR A 100 13.22 -7.97 -12.11
CA THR A 100 12.14 -8.82 -11.60
C THR A 100 11.05 -8.01 -10.92
N LYS A 101 11.41 -7.03 -10.07
CA LYS A 101 10.44 -6.12 -9.43
C LYS A 101 9.64 -5.32 -10.46
N GLN A 102 10.32 -4.82 -11.50
CA GLN A 102 9.67 -4.09 -12.59
C GLN A 102 8.69 -4.97 -13.36
N ALA A 103 9.09 -6.20 -13.68
CA ALA A 103 8.23 -7.17 -14.37
C ALA A 103 7.02 -7.58 -13.52
N LEU A 104 7.21 -7.81 -12.23
CA LEU A 104 6.14 -8.16 -11.30
C LEU A 104 5.08 -7.05 -11.20
N ARG A 105 5.52 -5.78 -11.23
CA ARG A 105 4.64 -4.62 -11.04
C ARG A 105 4.22 -3.94 -12.36
N SER A 106 4.66 -4.43 -13.52
CA SER A 106 4.53 -3.69 -14.78
C SER A 106 3.09 -3.43 -15.19
N GLU A 107 2.21 -4.42 -15.05
CA GLU A 107 0.80 -4.28 -15.42
C GLU A 107 0.07 -3.26 -14.53
N ALA A 108 0.24 -3.38 -13.21
CA ALA A 108 -0.32 -2.44 -12.26
C ALA A 108 0.21 -1.02 -12.50
N LEU A 109 1.52 -0.86 -12.75
CA LEU A 109 2.14 0.43 -13.07
C LEU A 109 1.60 1.04 -14.36
N ALA A 110 1.38 0.24 -15.40
CA ALA A 110 0.79 0.72 -16.65
C ALA A 110 -0.66 1.19 -16.42
N SER A 111 -1.48 0.36 -15.77
CA SER A 111 -2.87 0.70 -15.45
C SER A 111 -2.98 1.97 -14.59
N MET A 112 -2.10 2.13 -13.59
CA MET A 112 -2.07 3.33 -12.75
C MET A 112 -1.68 4.58 -13.53
N ARG A 113 -0.73 4.49 -14.47
CA ARG A 113 -0.33 5.64 -15.30
C ARG A 113 -1.47 6.10 -16.20
N ASP A 114 -2.14 5.15 -16.86
CA ASP A 114 -3.27 5.43 -17.73
C ASP A 114 -4.43 6.06 -16.94
N ALA A 115 -4.75 5.49 -15.78
CA ALA A 115 -5.81 5.99 -14.92
C ALA A 115 -5.47 7.36 -14.30
N ALA A 116 -4.22 7.59 -13.88
CA ALA A 116 -3.78 8.87 -13.32
C ALA A 116 -3.84 10.01 -14.34
N ALA A 117 -3.60 9.73 -15.62
CA ALA A 117 -3.71 10.73 -16.69
C ALA A 117 -5.14 11.26 -16.89
N ALA A 118 -6.14 10.48 -16.49
CA ALA A 118 -7.57 10.83 -16.57
C ALA A 118 -8.20 11.04 -15.18
N ASP A 119 -7.40 11.13 -14.11
CA ASP A 119 -7.91 11.18 -12.74
C ASP A 119 -8.53 12.56 -12.42
N PRO A 120 -9.85 12.63 -12.20
CA PRO A 120 -10.52 13.90 -11.90
C PRO A 120 -10.05 14.51 -10.57
N LEU A 121 -9.45 13.73 -9.67
CA LEU A 121 -8.91 14.21 -8.39
C LEU A 121 -7.53 14.86 -8.52
N LEU A 122 -6.86 14.67 -9.66
CA LEU A 122 -5.53 15.24 -9.95
C LEU A 122 -5.57 16.32 -11.05
N ALA A 123 -6.73 16.53 -11.68
CA ALA A 123 -6.92 17.65 -12.58
C ALA A 123 -6.70 18.98 -11.82
N PRO A 124 -5.98 19.96 -12.40
CA PRO A 124 -5.84 21.28 -11.76
C PRO A 124 -7.24 21.85 -11.54
N GLY A 125 -7.53 22.19 -10.28
CA GLY A 125 -8.89 22.39 -9.78
C GLY A 125 -9.74 23.33 -10.64
N THR A 126 -10.93 22.86 -11.01
CA THR A 126 -12.09 23.74 -11.01
C THR A 126 -12.52 23.88 -9.56
N ASP A 127 -12.04 24.92 -8.88
CA ASP A 127 -12.66 25.36 -7.64
C ASP A 127 -14.14 25.67 -7.93
N GLY A 128 -15.08 24.93 -7.32
CA GLY A 128 -16.48 25.35 -7.30
C GLY A 128 -17.52 24.22 -7.27
N GLU A 129 -18.18 24.13 -6.12
CA GLU A 129 -19.50 23.54 -5.84
C GLU A 129 -19.66 22.02 -5.83
N ALA A 130 -19.61 21.48 -4.61
CA ALA A 130 -20.39 20.31 -4.23
C ALA A 130 -21.89 20.72 -4.09
N PRO A 131 -22.84 19.86 -4.49
CA PRO A 131 -24.27 20.09 -4.30
C PRO A 131 -24.73 19.97 -2.83
#